data_AF-A0A2V5Y855-F1
#
_entry.id   AF-A0A2V5Y855-F1
#
_cell.length_a   1.000
_cell.length_b   1.000
_cell.length_c   1.000
_cell.angle_alpha   90.00
_cell.angle_beta   90.00
_cell.angle_gamma   90.00
#
_symmetry.space_group_name_H-M   'P 1'
#
loop_
_entity.id
_entity.type
_entity.pdbx_description
1 polymer ?
#
loop_
_entity_poly.entity_id
_entity_poly.type
_entity_poly.pdbx_seq_one_letter_code
_entity_poly.pdbx_strand_id
1 'polypeptide(L)'
;MGLPPMNAESRGDVSDDENQAGIVTSRARLRTAELLQKPFDVRSIALTGLFILALFYTIYFMRSILLPIVLALLLSYLLRPIVRGLAKLKIPLPVSAAFILIGVLTLVGYGISALAAPTVAWLQKAPAGLTELQRKLLPVKRSVAQVTQATGEIEKLASTNAEIKTVEVKRHPITETFVTRTPEFVASAVLSLILLYFLLVYDQAFIAKLVKLLPTFSDKKTAVAIAHDIESQISRYLFTITAINACLGLAVGTAVGLLGLRNPVMWGVMVALLNFVPYLGALTGIICMTIGAALSFDSLGYALIFPAVYLAFGTLEGSFITPWIMGRSLTLNPVIILLSLTFWGWMWGIVGIILAV
;
A
#
# COMPACT_ATOMS: atom_id res chain seq x y z
N MET A 1 -42.69 -54.42 -52.39
CA MET A 1 -41.54 -53.87 -51.64
C MET A 1 -42.01 -53.62 -50.22
N GLY A 2 -41.81 -54.61 -49.33
CA GLY A 2 -42.32 -54.58 -47.95
C GLY A 2 -41.21 -54.17 -46.98
N LEU A 3 -41.56 -53.28 -46.04
CA LEU A 3 -40.69 -52.76 -44.99
C LEU A 3 -40.29 -53.85 -43.99
N PRO A 4 -39.07 -53.80 -43.41
CA PRO A 4 -38.65 -54.71 -42.34
C PRO A 4 -39.28 -54.31 -40.98
N PRO A 5 -39.54 -55.28 -40.08
CA PRO A 5 -40.15 -55.01 -38.78
C PRO A 5 -39.16 -54.38 -37.78
N MET A 6 -39.67 -53.40 -37.02
CA MET A 6 -39.05 -52.77 -35.85
C MET A 6 -38.77 -53.80 -34.75
N ASN A 7 -37.51 -53.87 -34.30
CA ASN A 7 -37.14 -54.53 -33.05
C ASN A 7 -37.56 -53.65 -31.86
N ALA A 8 -38.30 -54.24 -30.92
CA ALA A 8 -38.63 -53.66 -29.64
C ALA A 8 -37.47 -53.88 -28.66
N GLU A 9 -36.47 -52.99 -28.66
CA GLU A 9 -35.61 -52.79 -27.50
C GLU A 9 -36.24 -51.77 -26.53
N SER A 10 -35.81 -51.80 -25.27
CA SER A 10 -36.15 -50.83 -24.20
C SER A 10 -37.44 -51.07 -23.41
N ARG A 11 -37.43 -52.07 -22.52
CA ARG A 11 -38.28 -52.05 -21.30
C ARG A 11 -37.60 -52.53 -20.01
N GLY A 12 -36.35 -53.01 -20.06
CA GLY A 12 -35.59 -53.46 -18.88
C GLY A 12 -34.62 -52.43 -18.29
N ASP A 13 -34.19 -51.43 -19.07
CA ASP A 13 -33.13 -50.49 -18.67
C ASP A 13 -33.64 -49.40 -17.69
N VAL A 14 -34.91 -49.03 -17.82
CA VAL A 14 -35.51 -47.92 -17.03
C VAL A 14 -35.67 -48.31 -15.55
N SER A 15 -35.97 -49.57 -15.24
CA SER A 15 -36.17 -50.01 -13.85
C SER A 15 -34.87 -50.09 -13.05
N ASP A 16 -33.76 -50.44 -13.70
CA ASP A 16 -32.45 -50.53 -13.06
C ASP A 16 -31.85 -49.12 -12.84
N ASP A 17 -32.07 -48.20 -13.77
CA ASP A 17 -31.69 -46.79 -13.63
C ASP A 17 -32.46 -46.06 -12.51
N GLU A 18 -33.78 -46.30 -12.37
CA GLU A 18 -34.57 -45.72 -11.27
C GLU A 18 -34.12 -46.23 -9.89
N ASN A 19 -33.75 -47.52 -9.80
CA ASN A 19 -33.31 -48.13 -8.55
C ASN A 19 -31.88 -47.65 -8.17
N GLN A 20 -30.99 -47.49 -9.15
CA GLN A 20 -29.67 -46.91 -8.92
C GLN A 20 -29.74 -45.42 -8.55
N ALA A 21 -30.61 -44.64 -9.19
CA ALA A 21 -30.84 -43.24 -8.86
C ALA A 21 -31.36 -43.06 -7.42
N GLY A 22 -32.24 -43.95 -6.96
CA GLY A 22 -32.72 -43.98 -5.57
C GLY A 22 -31.63 -44.27 -4.53
N ILE A 23 -30.69 -45.17 -4.85
CA ILE A 23 -29.56 -45.52 -3.97
C ILE A 23 -28.51 -44.39 -3.91
N VAL A 24 -28.26 -43.72 -5.02
CA VAL A 24 -27.31 -42.59 -5.07
C VAL A 24 -27.86 -41.37 -4.31
N THR A 25 -29.15 -41.06 -4.47
CA THR A 25 -29.79 -39.93 -3.78
C THR A 25 -29.91 -40.17 -2.28
N SER A 26 -30.20 -41.40 -1.84
CA SER A 26 -30.23 -41.76 -0.41
C SER A 26 -28.84 -41.71 0.23
N ARG A 27 -27.78 -42.21 -0.43
CA ARG A 27 -26.39 -42.04 0.06
C ARG A 27 -25.94 -40.59 0.11
N ALA A 28 -26.32 -39.77 -0.88
CA ALA A 28 -26.00 -38.35 -0.90
C ALA A 28 -26.68 -37.59 0.25
N ARG A 29 -27.95 -37.91 0.54
CA ARG A 29 -28.71 -37.36 1.68
C ARG A 29 -28.14 -37.78 3.03
N LEU A 30 -27.71 -39.04 3.17
CA LEU A 30 -27.07 -39.52 4.41
C LEU A 30 -25.72 -38.84 4.65
N ARG A 31 -24.88 -38.67 3.62
CA ARG A 31 -23.61 -37.93 3.74
C ARG A 31 -23.79 -36.45 4.08
N THR A 32 -24.81 -35.80 3.52
CA THR A 32 -25.10 -34.38 3.84
C THR A 32 -25.64 -34.22 5.25
N ALA A 33 -26.47 -35.16 5.74
CA ALA A 33 -26.92 -35.19 7.13
C ALA A 33 -25.76 -35.45 8.11
N GLU A 34 -24.82 -36.33 7.75
CA GLU A 34 -23.65 -36.66 8.57
C GLU A 34 -22.63 -35.50 8.64
N LEU A 35 -22.48 -34.73 7.56
CA LEU A 35 -21.64 -33.52 7.54
C LEU A 35 -22.25 -32.36 8.34
N LEU A 36 -23.59 -32.27 8.43
CA LEU A 36 -24.28 -31.29 9.25
C LEU A 36 -24.35 -31.67 10.74
N GLN A 37 -24.09 -32.93 11.09
CA GLN A 37 -24.13 -33.44 12.47
C GLN A 37 -22.77 -33.49 13.17
N LYS A 38 -21.65 -33.14 12.51
CA LYS A 38 -20.41 -32.91 13.27
C LYS A 38 -20.60 -31.64 14.11
N PRO A 39 -20.67 -31.74 15.46
CA PRO A 39 -20.59 -30.54 16.26
C PRO A 39 -19.25 -29.89 15.90
N PHE A 40 -19.28 -28.65 15.42
CA PHE A 40 -18.07 -27.84 15.45
C PHE A 40 -17.69 -27.75 16.92
N ASP A 41 -16.73 -28.59 17.33
CA ASP A 41 -16.32 -28.68 18.71
C ASP A 41 -15.89 -27.27 19.12
N VAL A 42 -16.60 -26.65 20.05
CA VAL A 42 -16.37 -25.25 20.45
C VAL A 42 -14.90 -25.07 20.85
N ARG A 43 -14.25 -26.15 21.32
CA ARG A 43 -12.81 -26.25 21.53
C ARG A 43 -11.99 -26.04 20.26
N SER A 44 -12.36 -26.61 19.12
CA SER A 44 -11.67 -26.43 17.84
C SER A 44 -11.77 -24.99 17.33
N ILE A 45 -12.94 -24.34 17.47
CA ILE A 45 -13.10 -22.92 17.11
C ILE A 45 -12.28 -22.03 18.04
N ALA A 46 -12.34 -22.27 19.36
CA ALA A 46 -11.57 -21.52 20.34
C ALA A 46 -10.05 -21.69 20.16
N LEU A 47 -9.58 -22.91 19.90
CA LEU A 47 -8.17 -23.20 19.63
C LEU A 47 -7.71 -22.55 18.32
N THR A 48 -8.55 -22.56 17.29
CA THR A 48 -8.25 -21.88 16.02
C THR A 48 -8.17 -20.37 16.23
N GLY A 49 -9.12 -19.78 16.97
CA GLY A 49 -9.11 -18.37 17.33
C GLY A 49 -7.88 -17.98 18.15
N LEU A 50 -7.51 -18.79 19.15
CA LEU A 50 -6.32 -18.59 19.96
C LEU A 50 -5.04 -18.71 19.14
N PHE A 51 -4.97 -19.69 18.23
CA PHE A 51 -3.84 -19.88 17.34
C PHE A 51 -3.65 -18.67 16.40
N ILE A 52 -4.74 -18.16 15.81
CA ILE A 52 -4.72 -16.98 14.96
C ILE A 52 -4.25 -15.76 15.78
N LEU A 53 -4.78 -15.56 16.98
CA LEU A 53 -4.38 -14.46 17.85
C LEU A 53 -2.90 -14.56 18.26
N ALA A 54 -2.45 -15.75 18.63
CA ALA A 54 -1.05 -16.02 18.97
C ALA A 54 -0.13 -15.76 17.79
N LEU A 55 -0.51 -16.20 16.58
CA LEU A 55 0.23 -15.95 15.36
C LEU A 55 0.40 -14.44 15.10
N PHE A 56 -0.69 -13.67 15.11
CA PHE A 56 -0.62 -12.22 14.89
C PHE A 56 0.15 -11.51 16.01
N TYR A 57 0.01 -11.96 17.26
CA TYR A 57 0.79 -11.41 18.38
C TYR A 57 2.29 -11.70 18.21
N THR A 58 2.68 -12.90 17.79
CA THR A 58 4.08 -13.25 17.51
C THR A 58 4.63 -12.41 16.36
N ILE A 59 3.87 -12.20 15.29
CA ILE A 59 4.26 -11.33 14.16
C ILE A 59 4.46 -9.89 14.62
N TYR A 60 3.56 -9.39 15.46
CA TYR A 60 3.68 -8.05 16.06
C TYR A 60 4.91 -7.95 16.98
N PHE A 61 5.15 -8.94 17.82
CA PHE A 61 6.28 -9.00 18.74
C PHE A 61 7.62 -9.06 17.99
N MET A 62 7.70 -9.89 16.94
CA MET A 62 8.90 -10.06 16.11
C MET A 62 9.13 -8.93 15.10
N ARG A 63 8.34 -7.84 15.12
CA ARG A 63 8.47 -6.74 14.16
C ARG A 63 9.89 -6.15 14.06
N SER A 64 10.66 -6.12 15.15
CA SER A 64 12.04 -5.61 15.15
C SER A 64 12.99 -6.41 14.25
N ILE A 65 12.70 -7.69 14.02
CA ILE A 65 13.46 -8.60 13.18
C ILE A 65 12.77 -8.78 11.82
N LEU A 66 11.44 -8.91 11.80
CA LEU A 66 10.68 -9.13 10.58
C LEU A 66 10.71 -7.91 9.65
N LEU A 67 10.62 -6.69 10.18
CA LEU A 67 10.61 -5.47 9.36
C LEU A 67 11.86 -5.32 8.48
N PRO A 68 13.10 -5.42 8.99
CA PRO A 68 14.27 -5.32 8.12
C PRO A 68 14.35 -6.45 7.09
N ILE A 69 13.88 -7.65 7.41
CA ILE A 69 13.80 -8.77 6.46
C ILE A 69 12.80 -8.49 5.34
N VAL A 70 11.58 -8.07 5.70
CA VAL A 70 10.52 -7.79 4.74
C VAL A 70 10.88 -6.59 3.86
N LEU A 71 11.46 -5.53 4.44
CA LEU A 71 11.96 -4.38 3.67
C LEU A 71 13.07 -4.79 2.70
N ALA A 72 14.03 -5.59 3.15
CA ALA A 72 15.09 -6.12 2.29
C ALA A 72 14.53 -6.97 1.15
N LEU A 73 13.52 -7.81 1.42
CA LEU A 73 12.83 -8.59 0.39
C LEU A 73 12.14 -7.71 -0.63
N LEU A 74 11.34 -6.72 -0.19
CA LEU A 74 10.66 -5.77 -1.08
C LEU A 74 11.64 -4.96 -1.92
N LEU A 75 12.67 -4.37 -1.30
CA LEU A 75 13.71 -3.65 -2.04
C LEU A 75 14.45 -4.58 -3.00
N SER A 76 14.68 -5.85 -2.62
CA SER A 76 15.29 -6.80 -3.55
C SER A 76 14.38 -7.02 -4.76
N TYR A 77 13.07 -7.19 -4.56
CA TYR A 77 12.11 -7.33 -5.65
C TYR A 77 12.05 -6.09 -6.54
N LEU A 78 12.09 -4.90 -5.94
CA LEU A 78 12.13 -3.63 -6.67
C LEU A 78 13.40 -3.44 -7.50
N LEU A 79 14.57 -3.77 -6.94
CA LEU A 79 15.89 -3.51 -7.54
C LEU A 79 16.36 -4.62 -8.49
N ARG A 80 15.77 -5.82 -8.39
CA ARG A 80 16.06 -6.97 -9.27
C ARG A 80 16.10 -6.66 -10.77
N PRO A 81 15.10 -6.01 -11.39
CA PRO A 81 15.13 -5.74 -12.83
C PRO A 81 16.37 -4.90 -13.21
N ILE A 82 16.76 -3.96 -12.36
CA ILE A 82 17.94 -3.11 -12.56
C ILE A 82 19.22 -3.96 -12.48
N VAL A 83 19.34 -4.80 -11.44
CA VAL A 83 20.54 -5.62 -11.20
C VAL A 83 20.72 -6.69 -12.26
N ARG A 84 19.63 -7.35 -12.68
CA ARG A 84 19.63 -8.30 -13.81
C ARG A 84 19.97 -7.59 -15.12
N GLY A 85 19.54 -6.34 -15.29
CA GLY A 85 19.93 -5.48 -16.40
C GLY A 85 21.45 -5.23 -16.44
N LEU A 86 22.04 -4.87 -15.30
CA LEU A 86 23.50 -4.69 -15.18
C LEU A 86 24.27 -5.99 -15.40
N ALA A 87 23.74 -7.12 -14.95
CA ALA A 87 24.37 -8.44 -15.17
C ALA A 87 24.42 -8.82 -16.66
N LYS A 88 23.45 -8.37 -17.49
CA LYS A 88 23.52 -8.54 -18.95
C LYS A 88 24.69 -7.79 -19.58
N LEU A 89 25.21 -6.76 -18.90
CA LEU A 89 26.41 -6.02 -19.29
C LEU A 89 27.73 -6.74 -18.93
N LYS A 90 27.67 -8.03 -18.60
CA LYS A 90 28.79 -8.90 -18.16
C LYS A 90 29.44 -8.49 -16.83
N ILE A 91 28.78 -7.65 -16.02
CA ILE A 91 29.25 -7.32 -14.67
C ILE A 91 28.88 -8.47 -13.71
N PRO A 92 29.82 -8.99 -12.90
CA PRO A 92 29.52 -10.09 -11.97
C PRO A 92 28.47 -9.64 -10.94
N LEU A 93 27.55 -10.56 -10.61
CA LEU A 93 26.38 -10.28 -9.78
C LEU A 93 26.70 -9.60 -8.43
N PRO A 94 27.76 -9.99 -7.68
CA PRO A 94 28.13 -9.30 -6.43
C PRO A 94 28.50 -7.83 -6.62
N VAL A 95 29.19 -7.51 -7.73
CA VAL A 95 29.60 -6.13 -8.04
C VAL A 95 28.40 -5.29 -8.46
N SER A 96 27.50 -5.85 -9.28
CA SER A 96 26.23 -5.19 -9.63
C SER A 96 25.39 -4.90 -8.38
N ALA A 97 25.27 -5.85 -7.47
CA ALA A 97 24.54 -5.68 -6.20
C ALA A 97 25.19 -4.61 -5.30
N ALA A 98 26.51 -4.63 -5.15
CA ALA A 98 27.24 -3.62 -4.37
C ALA A 98 27.09 -2.22 -4.96
N PHE A 99 27.21 -2.08 -6.28
CA PHE A 99 27.03 -0.80 -6.98
C PHE A 99 25.63 -0.23 -6.75
N ILE A 100 24.60 -1.07 -6.87
CA ILE A 100 23.21 -0.67 -6.64
C ILE A 100 22.97 -0.30 -5.18
N LEU A 101 23.55 -1.03 -4.23
CA LEU A 101 23.44 -0.71 -2.81
C LEU A 101 24.06 0.66 -2.48
N ILE A 102 25.24 0.94 -3.03
CA ILE A 102 25.90 2.24 -2.89
C ILE A 102 25.04 3.34 -3.54
N GLY A 103 24.46 3.06 -4.71
CA GLY A 103 23.54 3.96 -5.39
C GLY A 103 22.31 4.30 -4.55
N VAL A 104 21.67 3.30 -3.95
CA VAL A 104 20.52 3.47 -3.04
C VAL A 104 20.92 4.26 -1.80
N LEU A 105 22.05 3.94 -1.17
CA LEU A 105 22.56 4.68 -0.02
C LEU A 105 22.83 6.16 -0.35
N THR A 106 23.43 6.40 -1.51
CA THR A 106 23.72 7.76 -1.98
C THR A 106 22.43 8.52 -2.28
N LEU A 107 21.48 7.89 -2.97
CA LEU A 107 20.19 8.49 -3.30
C LEU A 107 19.38 8.83 -2.04
N VAL A 108 19.30 7.89 -1.10
CA VAL A 108 18.57 8.08 0.16
C VAL A 108 19.28 9.10 1.05
N GLY A 109 20.59 9.01 1.20
CA GLY A 109 21.38 9.97 1.98
C GLY A 109 21.29 11.39 1.43
N TYR A 110 21.42 11.54 0.11
CA TYR A 110 21.20 12.82 -0.57
C TYR A 110 19.77 13.31 -0.37
N GLY A 111 18.77 12.45 -0.59
CA GLY A 111 17.36 12.77 -0.39
C GLY A 111 17.05 13.26 1.03
N ILE A 112 17.54 12.57 2.06
CA ILE A 112 17.38 12.99 3.46
C ILE A 112 18.02 14.37 3.68
N SER A 113 19.27 14.56 3.23
CA SER A 113 19.99 15.82 3.43
C SER A 113 19.33 17.01 2.71
N ALA A 114 18.89 16.82 1.48
CA ALA A 114 18.26 17.85 0.66
C ALA A 114 16.85 18.20 1.15
N LEU A 115 16.14 17.23 1.74
CA LEU A 115 14.75 17.40 2.16
C LEU A 115 14.61 17.77 3.65
N ALA A 116 15.62 17.51 4.48
CA ALA A 116 15.56 17.77 5.92
C ALA A 116 15.19 19.22 6.24
N ALA A 117 15.91 20.20 5.68
CA ALA A 117 15.65 21.61 5.96
C ALA A 117 14.26 22.08 5.46
N PRO A 118 13.83 21.81 4.21
CA PRO A 118 12.47 22.11 3.75
C PRO A 118 11.36 21.48 4.61
N THR A 119 11.55 20.20 4.99
CA THR A 119 10.54 19.42 5.71
C THR A 119 10.36 19.94 7.12
N VAL A 120 11.45 20.19 7.85
CA VAL A 120 11.40 20.76 9.20
C VAL A 120 10.81 22.17 9.19
N ALA A 121 11.20 23.00 8.21
CA ALA A 121 10.67 24.35 8.07
C ALA A 121 9.16 24.36 7.77
N TRP A 122 8.68 23.43 6.95
CA TRP A 122 7.25 23.26 6.70
C TRP A 122 6.52 22.76 7.96
N LEU A 123 7.05 21.73 8.62
CA LEU A 123 6.41 21.11 9.80
C LEU A 123 6.24 22.10 10.96
N GLN A 124 7.22 22.97 11.18
CA GLN A 124 7.13 24.03 12.20
C GLN A 124 6.09 25.10 11.86
N LYS A 125 5.84 25.34 10.56
CA LYS A 125 4.88 26.34 10.09
C LYS A 125 3.48 25.77 9.84
N ALA A 126 3.33 24.45 9.79
CA ALA A 126 2.07 23.80 9.50
C ALA A 126 0.91 24.22 10.44
N PRO A 127 1.09 24.35 11.78
CA PRO A 127 0.02 24.82 12.67
C PRO A 127 -0.45 26.24 12.32
N ALA A 128 0.49 27.14 12.00
CA ALA A 128 0.17 28.51 11.59
C ALA A 128 -0.55 28.52 10.23
N GLY A 129 -0.20 27.62 9.32
CA GLY A 129 -0.85 27.48 8.02
C GLY A 129 -2.31 27.05 8.12
N LEU A 130 -2.65 26.22 9.11
CA LEU A 130 -4.05 25.87 9.39
C LEU A 130 -4.87 27.09 9.83
N THR A 131 -4.33 27.90 10.74
CA THR A 131 -4.99 29.13 11.20
C THR A 131 -5.12 30.15 10.07
N GLU A 132 -4.08 30.29 9.25
CA GLU A 132 -4.10 31.22 8.11
C GLU A 132 -5.07 30.78 7.02
N LEU A 133 -5.14 29.48 6.73
CA LEU A 133 -6.12 28.92 5.82
C LEU A 133 -7.54 29.19 6.31
N GLN A 134 -7.81 29.02 7.62
CA GLN A 134 -9.11 29.37 8.20
C GLN A 134 -9.46 30.85 8.01
N ARG A 135 -8.49 31.76 8.22
CA ARG A 135 -8.68 33.20 8.02
C ARG A 135 -8.94 33.55 6.56
N LYS A 136 -8.23 32.94 5.61
CA LYS A 136 -8.45 33.16 4.18
C LYS A 136 -9.78 32.59 3.70
N LEU A 137 -10.30 31.55 4.36
CA LEU A 137 -11.61 30.98 4.07
C LEU A 137 -12.78 31.74 4.73
N LEU A 138 -12.55 32.59 5.73
CA LEU A 138 -13.59 33.41 6.38
C LEU A 138 -14.42 34.26 5.40
N PRO A 139 -13.83 35.03 4.47
CA PRO A 139 -14.61 35.82 3.51
C PRO A 139 -15.46 34.93 2.58
N VAL A 140 -14.94 33.79 2.13
CA VAL A 140 -15.68 32.82 1.30
C VAL A 140 -16.87 32.25 2.07
N LYS A 141 -16.65 31.86 3.34
CA LYS A 141 -17.73 31.37 4.22
C LYS A 141 -18.80 32.43 4.45
N ARG A 142 -18.42 33.69 4.62
CA ARG A 142 -19.37 34.81 4.77
C ARG A 142 -20.16 35.07 3.50
N SER A 143 -19.54 35.02 2.32
CA SER A 143 -20.26 35.18 1.04
C SER A 143 -21.21 34.01 0.77
N VAL A 144 -20.81 32.77 1.06
CA VAL A 144 -21.71 31.61 0.98
C VAL A 144 -22.85 31.75 1.98
N ALA A 145 -22.56 32.12 3.24
CA ALA A 145 -23.60 32.34 4.25
C ALA A 145 -24.55 33.49 3.89
N GLN A 146 -24.08 34.55 3.23
CA GLN A 146 -24.91 35.66 2.74
C GLN A 146 -25.81 35.25 1.57
N VAL A 147 -25.33 34.35 0.69
CA VAL A 147 -26.13 33.77 -0.40
C VAL A 147 -27.14 32.75 0.15
N THR A 148 -26.78 31.97 1.17
CA THR A 148 -27.71 31.06 1.86
C THR A 148 -28.75 31.82 2.69
N GLN A 149 -28.40 32.96 3.30
CA GLN A 149 -29.33 33.84 4.02
C GLN A 149 -30.32 34.57 3.11
N ALA A 150 -30.00 34.76 1.82
CA ALA A 150 -30.97 35.27 0.84
C ALA A 150 -32.04 34.23 0.44
N THR A 151 -31.91 32.97 0.88
CA THR A 151 -32.85 31.86 0.59
C THR A 151 -33.38 31.16 1.86
N GLY A 152 -33.18 31.74 3.05
CA GLY A 152 -33.71 31.18 4.28
C GLY A 152 -33.51 32.10 5.47
N GLU A 153 -34.59 32.76 5.90
CA GLU A 153 -34.75 33.15 7.29
C GLU A 153 -34.67 31.88 8.18
N ILE A 154 -34.25 32.06 9.44
CA ILE A 154 -33.99 31.02 10.48
C ILE A 154 -32.50 30.57 10.41
N GLU A 155 -31.61 30.85 11.38
CA GLU A 155 -31.81 30.72 12.82
C GLU A 155 -30.73 31.47 13.62
N LYS A 156 -31.18 32.20 14.64
CA LYS A 156 -30.37 32.75 15.74
C LYS A 156 -29.78 31.60 16.57
N LEU A 157 -28.55 31.18 16.28
CA LEU A 157 -27.68 30.49 17.24
C LEU A 157 -26.23 30.97 17.06
N ALA A 158 -26.02 32.26 17.29
CA ALA A 158 -24.70 32.86 17.47
C ALA A 158 -24.49 33.21 18.95
N SER A 159 -24.57 32.20 19.81
CA SER A 159 -24.18 32.33 21.21
C SER A 159 -23.77 30.97 21.74
N THR A 160 -22.53 30.59 21.45
CA THR A 160 -21.72 29.83 22.42
C THR A 160 -20.28 30.28 22.25
N ASN A 161 -19.81 31.02 23.26
CA ASN A 161 -18.40 31.18 23.57
C ASN A 161 -17.73 29.80 23.57
N ALA A 162 -17.00 29.48 22.51
CA ALA A 162 -15.96 28.50 22.60
C ALA A 162 -14.73 29.24 23.12
N GLU A 163 -14.52 29.15 24.44
CA GLU A 163 -13.22 29.40 25.04
C GLU A 163 -12.15 28.72 24.19
N ILE A 164 -11.28 29.54 23.62
CA ILE A 164 -10.05 29.08 23.02
C ILE A 164 -9.21 28.58 24.21
N LYS A 165 -9.36 27.30 24.56
CA LYS A 165 -8.34 26.60 25.31
C LYS A 165 -7.09 26.66 24.44
N THR A 166 -6.22 27.59 24.78
CA THR A 166 -4.81 27.55 24.44
C THR A 166 -4.29 26.22 24.98
N VAL A 167 -4.37 25.19 24.16
CA VAL A 167 -3.55 24.01 24.33
C VAL A 167 -2.15 24.56 24.24
N GLU A 168 -1.51 24.74 25.39
CA GLU A 168 -0.07 24.69 25.51
C GLU A 168 0.34 23.43 24.75
N VAL A 169 0.65 23.62 23.47
CA VAL A 169 1.43 22.68 22.70
C VAL A 169 2.73 22.66 23.48
N LYS A 170 2.84 21.70 24.41
CA LYS A 170 4.12 21.25 24.94
C LYS A 170 4.98 21.10 23.70
N ARG A 171 5.84 22.10 23.47
CA ARG A 171 6.93 22.04 22.52
C ARG A 171 7.84 20.98 23.09
N HIS A 172 7.46 19.72 22.94
CA HIS A 172 8.42 18.65 22.99
C HIS A 172 9.33 18.96 21.81
N PRO A 173 10.60 19.31 22.07
CA PRO A 173 11.55 19.48 21.00
C PRO A 173 11.56 18.15 20.26
N ILE A 174 10.98 18.13 19.05
CA ILE A 174 10.92 16.93 18.21
C ILE A 174 12.35 16.35 18.07
N THR A 175 13.36 17.22 18.15
CA THR A 175 14.79 16.91 18.24
C THR A 175 15.16 15.89 19.32
N GLU A 176 14.55 15.89 20.52
CA GLU A 176 14.93 14.98 21.61
C GLU A 176 14.41 13.54 21.40
N THR A 177 13.24 13.39 20.75
CA THR A 177 12.67 12.07 20.43
C THR A 177 13.43 11.38 19.28
N PHE A 178 14.00 12.15 18.35
CA PHE A 178 14.82 11.58 17.27
C PHE A 178 16.18 11.09 17.77
N VAL A 179 16.86 11.84 18.66
CA VAL A 179 18.18 11.46 19.17
C VAL A 179 18.16 10.14 19.94
N THR A 180 17.08 9.85 20.68
CA THR A 180 16.96 8.62 21.49
C THR A 180 16.51 7.38 20.71
N ARG A 181 15.77 7.51 19.59
CA ARG A 181 15.35 6.37 18.73
C ARG A 181 16.26 6.10 17.52
N THR A 182 17.28 6.93 17.30
CA THR A 182 18.21 6.79 16.16
C THR A 182 18.96 5.45 16.13
N PRO A 183 19.49 4.91 17.25
CA PRO A 183 20.32 3.70 17.20
C PRO A 183 19.58 2.45 16.70
N GLU A 184 18.35 2.22 17.17
CA GLU A 184 17.54 1.05 16.76
C GLU A 184 17.14 1.13 15.28
N PHE A 185 16.79 2.34 14.81
CA PHE A 185 16.47 2.56 13.41
C PHE A 185 17.69 2.35 12.51
N VAL A 186 18.86 2.86 12.91
CA VAL A 186 20.12 2.66 12.17
C VAL A 186 20.51 1.19 12.16
N ALA A 187 20.42 0.48 13.29
CA ALA A 187 20.71 -0.95 13.36
C ALA A 187 19.77 -1.76 12.45
N SER A 188 18.47 -1.45 12.47
CA SER A 188 17.48 -2.08 11.58
C SER A 188 17.75 -1.77 10.10
N ALA A 189 18.10 -0.52 9.77
CA ALA A 189 18.47 -0.13 8.41
C ALA A 189 19.73 -0.85 7.94
N VAL A 190 20.78 -0.94 8.75
CA VAL A 190 22.01 -1.67 8.44
C VAL A 190 21.71 -3.16 8.23
N LEU A 191 20.92 -3.78 9.12
CA LEU A 191 20.51 -5.17 8.96
C LEU A 191 19.72 -5.39 7.65
N SER A 192 18.77 -4.50 7.35
CA SER A 192 18.02 -4.51 6.09
C SER A 192 18.93 -4.39 4.87
N LEU A 193 19.92 -3.50 4.89
CA LEU A 193 20.87 -3.32 3.78
C LEU A 193 21.79 -4.53 3.60
N ILE A 194 22.25 -5.14 4.70
CA ILE A 194 23.03 -6.37 4.66
C ILE A 194 22.18 -7.49 4.04
N LEU A 195 20.96 -7.70 4.55
CA LEU A 195 20.04 -8.71 4.02
C LEU A 195 19.70 -8.46 2.56
N LEU A 196 19.49 -7.20 2.17
CA LEU A 196 19.25 -6.79 0.80
C LEU A 196 20.42 -7.22 -0.09
N TYR A 197 21.66 -6.88 0.29
CA TYR A 197 22.84 -7.33 -0.45
C TYR A 197 22.88 -8.85 -0.62
N PHE A 198 22.70 -9.60 0.47
CA PHE A 198 22.68 -11.07 0.40
C PHE A 198 21.54 -11.61 -0.49
N LEU A 199 20.34 -11.02 -0.42
CA LEU A 199 19.20 -11.42 -1.25
C LEU A 199 19.45 -11.14 -2.74
N LEU A 200 20.12 -10.03 -3.06
CA LEU A 200 20.49 -9.71 -4.45
C LEU A 200 21.58 -10.64 -4.99
N VAL A 201 22.53 -11.06 -4.16
CA VAL A 201 23.66 -11.90 -4.58
C VAL A 201 23.29 -13.38 -4.64
N TYR A 202 22.51 -13.89 -3.68
CA TYR A 202 22.25 -15.33 -3.49
C TYR A 202 20.85 -15.77 -3.94
N ASP A 203 20.20 -14.96 -4.78
CA ASP A 203 18.82 -15.08 -5.24
C ASP A 203 18.33 -16.52 -5.48
N GLN A 204 19.04 -17.28 -6.33
CA GLN A 204 18.60 -18.61 -6.74
C GLN A 204 18.88 -19.72 -5.70
N ALA A 205 19.75 -19.47 -4.72
CA ALA A 205 20.16 -20.47 -3.74
C ALA A 205 19.20 -20.56 -2.55
N PHE A 206 18.49 -19.48 -2.23
CA PHE A 206 17.63 -19.42 -1.04
C PHE A 206 16.34 -20.24 -1.21
N ILE A 207 15.60 -20.01 -2.30
CA ILE A 207 14.38 -20.78 -2.60
C ILE A 207 14.70 -22.24 -2.90
N ALA A 208 15.77 -22.52 -3.64
CA ALA A 208 16.20 -23.88 -3.93
C ALA A 208 16.59 -24.67 -2.67
N LYS A 209 17.12 -24.01 -1.64
CA LYS A 209 17.46 -24.64 -0.34
C LYS A 209 16.23 -24.81 0.56
N LEU A 210 15.31 -23.85 0.62
CA LEU A 210 14.06 -23.98 1.38
C LEU A 210 13.21 -25.16 0.88
N VAL A 211 13.21 -25.38 -0.43
CA VAL A 211 12.46 -26.45 -1.09
C VAL A 211 13.06 -27.85 -0.83
N LYS A 212 14.30 -27.96 -0.33
CA LYS A 212 14.87 -29.27 0.06
C LYS A 212 14.09 -29.94 1.20
N LEU A 213 13.33 -29.18 1.98
CA LEU A 213 12.51 -29.68 3.10
C LEU A 213 11.19 -30.32 2.65
N LEU A 214 10.80 -30.20 1.38
CA LEU A 214 9.59 -30.84 0.86
C LEU A 214 9.84 -32.34 0.56
N PRO A 215 8.84 -33.22 0.73
CA PRO A 215 9.03 -34.66 0.63
C PRO A 215 9.23 -35.17 -0.82
N THR A 216 8.61 -34.54 -1.83
CA THR A 216 8.50 -35.11 -3.19
C THR A 216 9.04 -34.19 -4.28
N PHE A 217 9.76 -34.73 -5.28
CA PHE A 217 10.40 -33.94 -6.36
C PHE A 217 9.41 -33.14 -7.23
N SER A 218 8.19 -33.67 -7.45
CA SER A 218 7.14 -32.96 -8.19
C SER A 218 6.68 -31.71 -7.44
N ASP A 219 6.43 -31.85 -6.12
CA ASP A 219 6.00 -30.73 -5.27
C ASP A 219 7.10 -29.68 -5.14
N LYS A 220 8.37 -30.10 -5.14
CA LYS A 220 9.53 -29.19 -5.16
C LYS A 220 9.54 -28.33 -6.40
N LYS A 221 9.38 -28.93 -7.59
CA LYS A 221 9.40 -28.20 -8.86
C LYS A 221 8.24 -27.21 -8.95
N THR A 222 7.05 -27.64 -8.55
CA THR A 222 5.85 -26.80 -8.53
C THR A 222 5.98 -25.64 -7.53
N ALA A 223 6.48 -25.90 -6.32
CA ALA A 223 6.70 -24.86 -5.32
C ALA A 223 7.74 -23.82 -5.75
N VAL A 224 8.85 -24.24 -6.37
CA VAL A 224 9.86 -23.32 -6.91
C VAL A 224 9.29 -22.47 -8.05
N ALA A 225 8.55 -23.09 -8.96
CA ALA A 225 7.93 -22.40 -10.09
C ALA A 225 6.94 -21.33 -9.60
N ILE A 226 6.02 -21.69 -8.71
CA ILE A 226 5.06 -20.76 -8.12
C ILE A 226 5.79 -19.62 -7.38
N ALA A 227 6.81 -19.94 -6.59
CA ALA A 227 7.56 -18.92 -5.86
C ALA A 227 8.25 -17.93 -6.80
N HIS A 228 8.84 -18.42 -7.90
CA HIS A 228 9.48 -17.56 -8.90
C HIS A 228 8.47 -16.73 -9.70
N ASP A 229 7.29 -17.29 -10.01
CA ASP A 229 6.21 -16.57 -10.68
C ASP A 229 5.67 -15.44 -9.79
N ILE A 230 5.47 -15.71 -8.49
CA ILE A 230 5.06 -14.70 -7.51
C ILE A 230 6.14 -13.62 -7.38
N GLU A 231 7.40 -14.02 -7.25
CA GLU A 231 8.55 -13.09 -7.18
C GLU A 231 8.61 -12.17 -8.40
N SER A 232 8.49 -12.74 -9.61
CA SER A 232 8.52 -11.98 -10.87
C SER A 232 7.34 -11.01 -11.00
N GLN A 233 6.14 -11.43 -10.59
CA GLN A 233 4.95 -10.59 -10.57
C GLN A 233 5.08 -9.44 -9.57
N ILE A 234 5.50 -9.71 -8.33
CA ILE A 234 5.72 -8.68 -7.32
C ILE A 234 6.82 -7.72 -7.77
N SER A 235 7.92 -8.23 -8.30
CA SER A 235 9.03 -7.41 -8.81
C SER A 235 8.57 -6.47 -9.93
N ARG A 236 7.82 -6.97 -10.92
CA ARG A 236 7.28 -6.16 -12.00
C ARG A 236 6.29 -5.12 -11.48
N TYR A 237 5.39 -5.50 -10.60
CA TYR A 237 4.42 -4.58 -9.98
C TYR A 237 5.13 -3.46 -9.22
N LEU A 238 6.01 -3.81 -8.26
CA LEU A 238 6.74 -2.84 -7.43
C LEU A 238 7.59 -1.89 -8.27
N PHE A 239 8.30 -2.41 -9.28
CA PHE A 239 9.09 -1.57 -10.18
C PHE A 239 8.21 -0.60 -10.96
N THR A 240 7.10 -1.09 -11.51
CA THR A 240 6.21 -0.28 -12.34
C THR A 240 5.49 0.79 -11.50
N ILE A 241 4.95 0.45 -10.32
CA ILE A 241 4.31 1.44 -9.45
C ILE A 241 5.32 2.48 -8.94
N THR A 242 6.55 2.07 -8.62
CA THR A 242 7.62 3.00 -8.23
C THR A 242 7.98 3.95 -9.38
N ALA A 243 8.06 3.45 -10.61
CA ALA A 243 8.33 4.27 -11.78
C ALA A 243 7.19 5.27 -12.04
N ILE A 244 5.93 4.83 -11.96
CA ILE A 244 4.75 5.70 -12.09
C ILE A 244 4.77 6.80 -11.02
N ASN A 245 4.98 6.43 -9.75
CA ASN A 245 5.02 7.37 -8.64
C ASN A 245 6.19 8.36 -8.76
N ALA A 246 7.37 7.91 -9.20
CA ALA A 246 8.51 8.78 -9.45
C ALA A 246 8.23 9.78 -10.59
N CYS A 247 7.65 9.32 -11.69
CA CYS A 247 7.24 10.18 -12.81
C CYS A 247 6.17 11.19 -12.37
N LEU A 248 5.17 10.77 -11.60
CA LEU A 248 4.15 11.65 -11.05
C LEU A 248 4.77 12.72 -10.13
N GLY A 249 5.64 12.31 -9.22
CA GLY A 249 6.35 13.22 -8.32
C GLY A 249 7.23 14.22 -9.07
N LEU A 250 7.96 13.78 -10.10
CA LEU A 250 8.74 14.66 -10.96
C LEU A 250 7.84 15.65 -11.72
N ALA A 251 6.73 15.18 -12.30
CA ALA A 251 5.81 16.01 -13.05
C ALA A 251 5.15 17.08 -12.15
N VAL A 252 4.62 16.68 -10.99
CA VAL A 252 3.99 17.59 -10.03
C VAL A 252 5.03 18.55 -9.44
N GLY A 253 6.20 18.04 -9.01
CA GLY A 253 7.28 18.87 -8.48
C GLY A 253 7.77 19.92 -9.49
N THR A 254 7.91 19.54 -10.75
CA THR A 254 8.27 20.47 -11.83
C THR A 254 7.15 21.48 -12.06
N ALA A 255 5.90 21.05 -12.17
CA ALA A 255 4.76 21.93 -12.41
C ALA A 255 4.62 22.99 -11.31
N VAL A 256 4.71 22.59 -10.03
CA VAL A 256 4.60 23.55 -8.92
C VAL A 256 5.83 24.43 -8.78
N GLY A 257 7.01 23.95 -9.18
CA GLY A 257 8.22 24.76 -9.26
C GLY A 257 8.12 25.85 -10.33
N LEU A 258 7.58 25.51 -11.51
CA LEU A 258 7.32 26.48 -12.59
C LEU A 258 6.27 27.52 -12.19
N LEU A 259 5.30 27.12 -11.37
CA LEU A 259 4.32 28.02 -10.74
C LEU A 259 4.89 28.80 -9.54
N GLY A 260 6.18 28.67 -9.23
CA GLY A 260 6.86 29.49 -8.22
C GLY A 260 6.71 29.00 -6.77
N LEU A 261 6.19 27.79 -6.52
CA LEU A 261 6.16 27.22 -5.17
C LEU A 261 7.58 26.85 -4.72
N ARG A 262 7.96 27.31 -3.52
CA ARG A 262 9.29 27.05 -2.97
C ARG A 262 9.47 25.57 -2.64
N ASN A 263 10.70 25.09 -2.79
CA ASN A 263 11.10 23.69 -2.56
C ASN A 263 10.36 22.68 -3.45
N PRO A 264 10.38 22.81 -4.80
CA PRO A 264 9.66 21.92 -5.70
C PRO A 264 10.05 20.44 -5.56
N VAL A 265 11.33 20.17 -5.28
CA VAL A 265 11.84 18.81 -5.05
C VAL A 265 11.18 18.16 -3.83
N MET A 266 10.92 18.93 -2.75
CA MET A 266 10.24 18.44 -1.56
C MET A 266 8.83 17.99 -1.88
N TRP A 267 8.09 18.82 -2.62
CA TRP A 267 6.71 18.51 -3.02
C TRP A 267 6.66 17.30 -3.96
N GLY A 268 7.56 17.23 -4.94
CA GLY A 268 7.63 16.09 -5.86
C GLY A 268 7.94 14.78 -5.15
N VAL A 269 8.91 14.77 -4.23
CA VAL A 269 9.23 13.57 -3.43
C VAL A 269 8.08 13.20 -2.50
N MET A 270 7.46 14.19 -1.85
CA MET A 270 6.28 13.96 -1.00
C MET A 270 5.15 13.28 -1.81
N VAL A 271 4.87 13.78 -3.01
CA VAL A 271 3.85 13.20 -3.90
C VAL A 271 4.23 11.77 -4.29
N ALA A 272 5.48 11.53 -4.71
CA ALA A 272 5.94 10.19 -5.08
C ALA A 272 5.82 9.18 -3.92
N LEU A 273 6.16 9.60 -2.69
CA LEU A 273 6.08 8.74 -1.51
C LEU A 273 4.64 8.50 -1.04
N LEU A 274 3.80 9.55 -1.01
CA LEU A 274 2.42 9.42 -0.58
C LEU A 274 1.60 8.56 -1.54
N ASN A 275 1.88 8.60 -2.85
CA ASN A 275 1.11 7.85 -3.85
C ASN A 275 1.29 6.32 -3.77
N PHE A 276 2.17 5.80 -2.90
CA PHE A 276 2.19 4.37 -2.56
C PHE A 276 0.97 3.95 -1.75
N VAL A 277 0.27 4.88 -1.08
CA VAL A 277 -0.87 4.60 -0.23
C VAL A 277 -2.16 5.06 -0.91
N PRO A 278 -2.99 4.14 -1.44
CA PRO A 278 -4.22 4.50 -2.17
C PRO A 278 -5.16 5.34 -1.32
N TYR A 279 -5.78 6.35 -1.93
CA TYR A 279 -6.70 7.34 -1.34
C TYR A 279 -6.10 8.21 -0.24
N LEU A 280 -5.46 7.61 0.76
CA LEU A 280 -4.84 8.28 1.88
C LEU A 280 -3.69 9.18 1.42
N GLY A 281 -2.85 8.67 0.51
CA GLY A 281 -1.75 9.41 -0.08
C GLY A 281 -2.20 10.68 -0.80
N ALA A 282 -3.18 10.55 -1.69
CA ALA A 282 -3.77 11.68 -2.41
C ALA A 282 -4.39 12.69 -1.45
N LEU A 283 -5.20 12.23 -0.48
CA LEU A 283 -5.84 13.10 0.49
C LEU A 283 -4.80 13.87 1.34
N THR A 284 -3.81 13.17 1.89
CA THR A 284 -2.73 13.79 2.66
C THR A 284 -1.93 14.77 1.80
N GLY A 285 -1.61 14.41 0.56
CA GLY A 285 -0.86 15.27 -0.36
C GLY A 285 -1.61 16.57 -0.66
N ILE A 286 -2.91 16.50 -0.92
CA ILE A 286 -3.77 17.68 -1.16
C ILE A 286 -3.78 18.59 0.06
N ILE A 287 -3.97 18.03 1.26
CA ILE A 287 -4.00 18.80 2.51
C ILE A 287 -2.64 19.48 2.74
N CYS A 288 -1.54 18.73 2.68
CA CYS A 288 -0.20 19.25 2.89
C CYS A 288 0.14 20.36 1.89
N MET A 289 -0.19 20.16 0.61
CA MET A 289 0.07 21.12 -0.44
C MET A 289 -0.78 22.38 -0.32
N THR A 290 -2.06 22.24 0.06
CA THR A 290 -2.94 23.38 0.34
C THR A 290 -2.39 24.24 1.47
N ILE A 291 -1.97 23.62 2.58
CA ILE A 291 -1.37 24.34 3.72
C ILE A 291 -0.06 25.01 3.30
N GLY A 292 0.80 24.31 2.56
CA GLY A 292 2.07 24.85 2.07
C GLY A 292 1.90 26.03 1.13
N ALA A 293 0.94 25.96 0.21
CA ALA A 293 0.63 27.03 -0.72
C ALA A 293 -0.03 28.23 -0.03
N ALA A 294 -0.97 28.00 0.91
CA ALA A 294 -1.64 29.06 1.67
C ALA A 294 -0.68 29.88 2.54
N LEU A 295 0.42 29.27 2.99
CA LEU A 295 1.51 29.92 3.71
C LEU A 295 2.48 30.68 2.81
N SER A 296 2.59 30.28 1.54
CA SER A 296 3.56 30.85 0.61
C SER A 296 3.00 32.03 -0.18
N PHE A 297 1.67 32.10 -0.33
CA PHE A 297 1.00 33.10 -1.16
C PHE A 297 -0.17 33.76 -0.43
N ASP A 298 -0.31 35.09 -0.55
CA ASP A 298 -1.38 35.84 0.10
C ASP A 298 -2.76 35.59 -0.53
N SER A 299 -2.81 35.45 -1.85
CA SER A 299 -4.03 35.17 -2.61
C SER A 299 -4.47 33.70 -2.44
N LEU A 300 -5.66 33.49 -1.87
CA LEU A 300 -6.25 32.16 -1.75
C LEU A 300 -6.49 31.50 -3.12
N GLY A 301 -6.95 32.28 -4.11
CA GLY A 301 -7.21 31.76 -5.46
C GLY A 301 -5.95 31.20 -6.11
N TYR A 302 -4.82 31.91 -5.96
CA TYR A 302 -3.54 31.43 -6.47
C TYR A 302 -3.02 30.23 -5.68
N ALA A 303 -3.17 30.23 -4.34
CA ALA A 303 -2.77 29.10 -3.50
C ALA A 303 -3.52 27.79 -3.83
N LEU A 304 -4.77 27.87 -4.30
CA LEU A 304 -5.57 26.70 -4.69
C LEU A 304 -5.15 26.07 -6.03
N ILE A 305 -4.37 26.78 -6.85
CA ILE A 305 -3.85 26.22 -8.11
C ILE A 305 -2.95 25.02 -7.83
N PHE A 306 -2.14 25.06 -6.78
CA PHE A 306 -1.19 23.98 -6.45
C PHE A 306 -1.86 22.64 -6.12
N PRO A 307 -2.81 22.54 -5.15
CA PRO A 307 -3.54 21.30 -4.93
C PRO A 307 -4.41 20.91 -6.14
N ALA A 308 -4.91 21.88 -6.93
CA ALA A 308 -5.64 21.58 -8.17
C ALA A 308 -4.74 20.93 -9.24
N VAL A 309 -3.50 21.39 -9.38
CA VAL A 309 -2.48 20.75 -10.24
C VAL A 309 -2.20 19.34 -9.75
N TYR A 310 -1.96 19.16 -8.44
CA TYR A 310 -1.74 17.81 -7.90
C TYR A 310 -2.93 16.89 -8.17
N LEU A 311 -4.16 17.37 -7.97
CA LEU A 311 -5.38 16.64 -8.30
C LEU A 311 -5.46 16.29 -9.79
N ALA A 312 -5.18 17.24 -10.69
CA ALA A 312 -5.23 17.00 -12.13
C ALA A 312 -4.23 15.93 -12.57
N PHE A 313 -2.98 16.00 -12.09
CA PHE A 313 -1.98 14.98 -12.38
C PHE A 313 -2.32 13.63 -11.75
N GLY A 314 -2.82 13.63 -10.51
CA GLY A 314 -3.24 12.40 -9.82
C GLY A 314 -4.44 11.72 -10.47
N THR A 315 -5.42 12.48 -10.95
CA THR A 315 -6.57 11.90 -11.68
C THR A 315 -6.16 11.36 -13.04
N LEU A 316 -5.28 12.07 -13.76
CA LEU A 316 -4.69 11.58 -15.01
C LEU A 316 -3.91 10.28 -14.78
N GLU A 317 -3.10 10.23 -13.73
CA GLU A 317 -2.33 9.05 -13.37
C GLU A 317 -3.24 7.87 -13.02
N GLY A 318 -4.15 8.07 -12.06
CA GLY A 318 -5.03 7.00 -11.56
C GLY A 318 -6.09 6.54 -12.56
N SER A 319 -6.53 7.40 -13.49
CA SER A 319 -7.60 7.06 -14.45
C SER A 319 -7.08 6.61 -15.81
N PHE A 320 -5.87 7.03 -16.21
CA PHE A 320 -5.33 6.71 -17.54
C PHE A 320 -3.99 5.96 -17.46
N ILE A 321 -2.99 6.52 -16.76
CA ILE A 321 -1.63 5.99 -16.79
C ILE A 321 -1.57 4.61 -16.14
N THR A 322 -2.05 4.48 -14.91
CA THR A 322 -1.99 3.21 -14.17
C THR A 322 -2.79 2.10 -14.86
N PRO A 323 -4.07 2.31 -15.27
CA PRO A 323 -4.83 1.29 -15.99
C PRO A 323 -4.20 0.88 -17.34
N TRP A 324 -3.59 1.82 -18.05
CA TRP A 324 -2.94 1.55 -19.34
C TRP A 324 -1.67 0.71 -19.18
N ILE A 325 -0.87 0.97 -18.13
CA ILE A 325 0.38 0.26 -17.89
C ILE A 325 0.15 -1.10 -17.21
N MET A 326 -0.74 -1.17 -16.21
CA MET A 326 -0.99 -2.40 -15.45
C MET A 326 -1.97 -3.36 -16.13
N GLY A 327 -2.80 -2.88 -17.07
CA GLY A 327 -3.94 -3.65 -17.57
C GLY A 327 -5.02 -3.83 -16.50
N ARG A 328 -6.22 -4.30 -16.93
CA ARG A 328 -7.47 -4.46 -16.16
C ARG A 328 -7.33 -4.23 -14.64
N SER A 329 -7.92 -3.13 -14.16
CA SER A 329 -7.91 -2.73 -12.75
C SER A 329 -8.26 -3.88 -11.81
N LEU A 330 -7.42 -4.11 -10.80
CA LEU A 330 -7.82 -4.85 -9.61
C LEU A 330 -8.94 -4.04 -8.94
N THR A 331 -10.19 -4.49 -9.04
CA THR A 331 -11.32 -3.89 -8.33
C THR A 331 -11.22 -4.27 -6.86
N LEU A 332 -10.31 -3.62 -6.15
CA LEU A 332 -10.17 -3.77 -4.72
C LEU A 332 -11.28 -2.98 -4.03
N ASN A 333 -12.00 -3.64 -3.12
CA ASN A 333 -13.02 -2.98 -2.32
C ASN A 333 -12.34 -1.91 -1.42
N PRO A 334 -12.73 -0.62 -1.52
CA PRO A 334 -12.13 0.45 -0.72
C PRO A 334 -12.19 0.19 0.79
N VAL A 335 -13.22 -0.52 1.26
CA VAL A 335 -13.35 -0.90 2.67
C VAL A 335 -12.23 -1.86 3.09
N ILE A 336 -11.88 -2.83 2.22
CA ILE A 336 -10.79 -3.77 2.49
C ILE A 336 -9.47 -3.03 2.55
N ILE A 337 -9.22 -2.10 1.62
CA ILE A 337 -8.00 -1.27 1.64
C ILE A 337 -7.92 -0.48 2.95
N LEU A 338 -9.00 0.20 3.35
CA LEU A 338 -9.01 1.00 4.58
C LEU A 338 -8.75 0.15 5.84
N LEU A 339 -9.39 -1.03 5.92
CA LEU A 339 -9.18 -1.97 7.02
C LEU A 339 -7.75 -2.52 7.03
N SER A 340 -7.21 -2.91 5.88
CA SER A 340 -5.82 -3.37 5.76
C SER A 340 -4.83 -2.30 6.16
N LEU A 341 -4.99 -1.06 5.68
CA LEU A 341 -4.14 0.07 6.04
C LEU A 341 -4.17 0.35 7.54
N THR A 342 -5.37 0.31 8.15
CA THR A 342 -5.53 0.54 9.59
C THR A 342 -4.87 -0.58 10.39
N PHE A 343 -5.11 -1.84 10.00
CA PHE A 343 -4.58 -3.02 10.67
C PHE A 343 -3.05 -3.12 10.58
N TRP A 344 -2.50 -3.09 9.36
CA TRP A 344 -1.05 -3.18 9.16
C TRP A 344 -0.32 -1.91 9.61
N GLY A 345 -0.93 -0.74 9.46
CA GLY A 345 -0.41 0.51 9.99
C GLY A 345 -0.30 0.51 11.52
N TRP A 346 -1.28 -0.06 12.22
CA TRP A 346 -1.20 -0.27 13.66
C TRP A 346 -0.12 -1.29 14.05
N MET A 347 0.01 -2.38 13.29
CA MET A 347 0.96 -3.45 13.60
C MET A 347 2.43 -3.00 13.42
N TRP A 348 2.71 -2.38 12.27
CA TRP A 348 4.07 -2.17 11.75
C TRP A 348 4.37 -0.71 11.37
N GLY A 349 3.45 0.23 11.63
CA GLY A 349 3.64 1.65 11.32
C GLY A 349 3.65 1.92 9.82
N ILE A 350 4.46 2.90 9.40
CA ILE A 350 4.56 3.35 7.99
C ILE A 350 4.90 2.20 7.04
N VAL A 351 5.81 1.31 7.46
CA VAL A 351 6.20 0.14 6.66
C VAL A 351 5.01 -0.81 6.47
N GLY A 352 4.21 -1.00 7.51
CA GLY A 352 2.97 -1.77 7.42
C GLY A 352 1.95 -1.18 6.46
N ILE A 353 1.81 0.15 6.44
CA ILE A 353 0.91 0.85 5.50
C ILE A 353 1.34 0.59 4.04
N ILE A 354 2.65 0.63 3.75
CA ILE A 354 3.17 0.33 2.41
C ILE A 354 2.94 -1.15 2.04
N LEU A 355 3.07 -2.06 3.02
CA LEU A 355 2.86 -3.50 2.84
C LEU A 355 1.39 -3.92 2.71
N ALA A 356 0.45 -3.07 3.12
CA ALA A 356 -0.98 -3.34 3.06
C ALA A 356 -1.54 -3.29 1.62
N VAL A 357 -0.78 -2.72 0.69
CA VAL A 357 -1.11 -2.44 -0.70
C VAL A 357 -0.32 -3.40 -1.59
#